data_AF-A0AAP6YTW2-F1
#
_entry.id   AF-A0AAP6YTW2-F1
#
_cell.length_a   1.000
_cell.length_b   1.000
_cell.length_c   1.000
_cell.angle_alpha   90.00
_cell.angle_beta   90.00
_cell.angle_gamma   90.00
#
_symmetry.space_group_name_H-M   'P 1'
#
loop_
_entity.id
_entity.type
_entity.pdbx_description
1 polymer ?
#
loop_
_entity_poly.entity_id
_entity_poly.type
_entity_poly.pdbx_seq_one_letter_code
_entity_poly.pdbx_strand_id
1 'polypeptide(L)'
;MSQQPPGKRAGRVFMIVAWCAGLYLATQFFGRWEQRQENPNRDVVSEQGEGFIDVKLQANVQGHFVASGRINNVPVEFLLDTGATDVAVPLDLARQLALPKGVPVTLNTANGQAQGYRTHIDRLQLGAIVLRNVRAVAAPGLDGEQVLLGMSALKKLEFTQRGGTMLLRQTTN
;
A
#
# COMPACT_ATOMS: atom_id res chain seq x y z
N MET A 1 -57.28 -0.69 31.11
CA MET A 1 -56.42 -1.51 30.23
C MET A 1 -56.28 -0.80 28.89
N SER A 2 -55.25 0.02 28.71
CA SER A 2 -55.04 0.80 27.48
C SER A 2 -54.31 -0.07 26.43
N GLN A 3 -55.04 -0.51 25.41
CA GLN A 3 -54.50 -1.29 24.31
C GLN A 3 -53.67 -0.39 23.37
N GLN A 4 -52.44 -0.79 23.11
CA GLN A 4 -51.51 -0.11 22.20
C GLN A 4 -52.02 -0.25 20.75
N PRO A 5 -52.12 0.82 19.93
CA PRO A 5 -52.66 0.72 18.58
C PRO A 5 -51.85 -0.25 17.70
N PRO A 6 -52.50 -1.08 16.86
CA PRO A 6 -51.79 -1.96 15.94
C PRO A 6 -50.95 -1.11 14.97
N GLY A 7 -49.66 -1.44 14.81
CA GLY A 7 -48.74 -0.75 13.89
C GLY A 7 -47.57 0.01 14.54
N LYS A 8 -47.65 0.38 15.82
CA LYS A 8 -46.53 1.10 16.49
C LYS A 8 -45.27 0.25 16.66
N ARG A 9 -45.41 -1.07 16.85
CA ARG A 9 -44.27 -2.00 16.97
C ARG A 9 -43.59 -2.25 15.61
N ALA A 10 -44.38 -2.44 14.55
CA ALA A 10 -43.87 -2.62 13.20
C ALA A 10 -43.10 -1.39 12.70
N GLY A 11 -43.65 -0.18 12.91
CA GLY A 11 -42.94 1.07 12.57
C GLY A 11 -41.63 1.27 13.34
N ARG A 12 -41.59 0.88 14.63
CA ARG A 12 -40.36 0.96 15.44
C ARG A 12 -39.30 -0.05 14.99
N VAL A 13 -39.69 -1.27 14.65
CA VAL A 13 -38.77 -2.28 14.08
C VAL A 13 -38.24 -1.80 12.73
N PHE A 14 -39.08 -1.26 11.86
CA PHE A 14 -38.66 -0.74 10.56
C PHE A 14 -37.67 0.43 10.70
N MET A 15 -37.91 1.33 11.67
CA MET A 15 -37.01 2.44 11.98
C MET A 15 -35.64 1.94 12.49
N ILE A 16 -35.61 0.93 13.37
CA ILE A 16 -34.36 0.33 13.84
C ILE A 16 -33.61 -0.33 12.68
N VAL A 17 -34.30 -1.11 11.83
CA VAL A 17 -33.70 -1.73 10.64
C VAL A 17 -33.15 -0.67 9.69
N ALA A 18 -33.89 0.41 9.45
CA ALA A 18 -33.42 1.53 8.62
C ALA A 18 -32.18 2.21 9.20
N TRP A 19 -32.11 2.43 10.52
CA TRP A 19 -30.92 2.96 11.19
C TRP A 19 -29.73 2.01 11.12
N CYS A 20 -29.94 0.71 11.36
CA CYS A 20 -28.89 -0.29 11.23
C CYS A 20 -28.36 -0.37 9.78
N ALA A 21 -29.25 -0.37 8.80
CA ALA A 21 -28.88 -0.33 7.39
C ALA A 21 -28.14 0.97 7.03
N GLY A 22 -28.61 2.12 7.52
CA GLY A 22 -27.95 3.42 7.34
C GLY A 22 -26.54 3.46 7.93
N LEU A 23 -26.37 2.96 9.16
CA LEU A 23 -25.06 2.87 9.81
C LEU A 23 -24.13 1.89 9.08
N TYR A 24 -24.64 0.74 8.62
CA TYR A 24 -23.86 -0.20 7.81
C TYR A 24 -23.40 0.41 6.49
N LEU A 25 -24.27 1.15 5.80
CA LEU A 25 -23.89 1.86 4.57
C LEU A 25 -22.90 2.98 4.85
N ALA A 26 -23.07 3.71 5.96
CA ALA A 26 -22.15 4.76 6.37
C ALA A 26 -20.75 4.20 6.68
N THR A 27 -20.63 3.08 7.40
CA THR A 27 -19.31 2.47 7.67
C THR A 27 -18.63 2.01 6.39
N GLN A 28 -19.37 1.43 5.43
CA GLN A 28 -18.83 1.09 4.12
C GLN A 28 -18.42 2.32 3.31
N PHE A 29 -19.18 3.42 3.39
CA PHE A 29 -18.88 4.68 2.70
C PHE A 29 -17.64 5.37 3.28
N PHE A 30 -17.62 5.58 4.60
CA PHE A 30 -16.51 6.21 5.30
C PHE A 30 -15.23 5.36 5.22
N GLY A 31 -15.33 4.04 5.33
CA GLY A 31 -14.17 3.16 5.14
C GLY A 31 -13.56 3.28 3.74
N ARG A 32 -14.39 3.32 2.69
CA ARG A 32 -13.89 3.55 1.31
C ARG A 32 -13.30 4.95 1.13
N TRP A 33 -13.79 5.94 1.87
CA TRP A 33 -13.31 7.32 1.79
C TRP A 33 -11.96 7.51 2.47
N GLU A 34 -11.80 6.98 3.68
CA GLU A 34 -10.53 6.97 4.44
C GLU A 34 -9.43 6.28 3.65
N GLN A 35 -9.74 5.11 3.12
CA GLN A 35 -8.76 4.31 2.40
C GLN A 35 -8.32 5.00 1.08
N ARG A 36 -9.18 5.83 0.45
CA ARG A 36 -8.79 6.68 -0.71
C ARG A 36 -7.88 7.84 -0.30
N GLN A 37 -7.99 8.32 0.93
CA GLN A 37 -7.09 9.35 1.46
C GLN A 37 -5.72 8.79 1.78
N GLU A 38 -5.63 7.51 2.18
CA GLU A 38 -4.36 6.85 2.49
C GLU A 38 -3.56 6.51 1.22
N ASN A 39 -4.23 5.92 0.22
CA ASN A 39 -3.64 5.56 -1.07
C ASN A 39 -4.46 6.14 -2.23
N PRO A 40 -4.07 7.33 -2.75
CA PRO A 40 -4.68 7.90 -3.94
C PRO A 40 -4.23 7.21 -5.24
N ASN A 41 -3.22 6.33 -5.21
CA ASN A 41 -2.62 5.67 -6.38
C ASN A 41 -2.94 4.18 -6.42
N ARG A 42 -4.22 3.82 -6.27
CA ARG A 42 -4.66 2.41 -6.36
C ARG A 42 -4.61 1.88 -7.80
N ASP A 43 -5.08 2.71 -8.71
CA ASP A 43 -5.07 2.45 -10.14
C ASP A 43 -3.90 3.23 -10.74
N VAL A 44 -2.70 2.68 -10.61
CA VAL A 44 -1.48 3.31 -11.11
C VAL A 44 -1.52 3.35 -12.64
N VAL A 45 -1.77 4.54 -13.20
CA VAL A 45 -1.73 4.78 -14.64
C VAL A 45 -0.27 4.92 -15.08
N SER A 46 0.06 4.27 -16.21
CA SER A 46 1.38 4.36 -16.82
C SER A 46 1.28 4.90 -18.23
N GLU A 47 2.25 5.72 -18.61
CA GLU A 47 2.43 6.23 -19.95
C GLU A 47 3.65 5.53 -20.57
N GLN A 48 3.49 4.99 -21.78
CA GLN A 48 4.58 4.35 -22.52
C GLN A 48 4.98 5.27 -23.65
N GLY A 49 6.23 5.72 -23.63
CA GLY A 49 6.84 6.50 -24.71
C GLY A 49 7.87 5.69 -25.48
N GLU A 50 8.54 6.31 -26.44
CA GLU A 50 9.66 5.70 -27.13
C GLU A 50 10.85 5.52 -26.17
N GLY A 51 11.11 4.28 -25.77
CA GLY A 51 12.26 3.93 -24.92
C GLY A 51 12.07 4.21 -23.43
N PHE A 52 10.87 4.55 -22.96
CA PHE A 52 10.60 4.73 -21.53
C PHE A 52 9.17 4.41 -21.11
N ILE A 53 9.01 4.12 -19.81
CA ILE A 53 7.73 3.94 -19.12
C ILE A 53 7.67 4.94 -17.97
N ASP A 54 6.63 5.76 -17.96
CA ASP A 54 6.36 6.73 -16.91
C ASP A 54 5.20 6.28 -16.02
N VAL A 55 5.36 6.50 -14.72
CA VAL A 55 4.33 6.32 -13.71
C VAL A 55 4.22 7.62 -12.92
N LYS A 56 3.02 8.19 -12.87
CA LYS A 56 2.74 9.40 -12.11
C LYS A 56 1.97 9.06 -10.85
N LEU A 57 2.51 9.44 -9.70
CA LEU A 57 1.92 9.25 -8.39
C LEU A 57 1.53 10.59 -7.77
N GLN A 58 0.41 10.61 -7.06
CA GLN A 58 -0.06 11.72 -6.24
C GLN A 58 0.28 11.44 -4.76
N ALA A 59 0.70 12.48 -4.05
CA ALA A 59 0.86 12.38 -2.61
C ALA A 59 -0.52 12.24 -1.95
N ASN A 60 -0.56 11.46 -0.88
CA ASN A 60 -1.73 11.33 -0.04
C ASN A 60 -1.92 12.57 0.86
N VAL A 61 -2.96 12.59 1.70
CA VAL A 61 -3.25 13.75 2.58
C VAL A 61 -2.13 14.06 3.58
N GLN A 62 -1.25 13.10 3.86
CA GLN A 62 -0.09 13.24 4.75
C GLN A 62 1.18 13.66 3.99
N GLY A 63 1.12 13.80 2.66
CA GLY A 63 2.27 14.11 1.81
C GLY A 63 3.10 12.89 1.40
N HIS A 64 2.67 11.67 1.75
CA HIS A 64 3.36 10.42 1.42
C HIS A 64 2.92 9.90 0.04
N PHE A 65 3.83 9.27 -0.69
CA PHE A 65 3.49 8.55 -1.92
C PHE A 65 3.25 7.09 -1.61
N VAL A 66 1.97 6.73 -1.51
CA VAL A 66 1.52 5.34 -1.37
C VAL A 66 0.96 4.89 -2.71
N ALA A 67 1.34 3.72 -3.19
CA ALA A 67 0.87 3.20 -4.47
C ALA A 67 0.66 1.70 -4.46
N SER A 68 -0.41 1.23 -5.09
CA SER A 68 -0.65 -0.19 -5.27
C SER A 68 0.27 -0.78 -6.34
N GLY A 69 0.81 -1.96 -6.09
CA GLY A 69 1.64 -2.67 -7.04
C GLY A 69 1.70 -4.16 -6.75
N ARG A 70 2.74 -4.83 -7.22
CA ARG A 70 2.89 -6.27 -7.05
C ARG A 70 4.32 -6.67 -6.73
N ILE A 71 4.49 -7.65 -5.85
CA ILE A 71 5.73 -8.40 -5.66
C ILE A 71 5.46 -9.85 -6.03
N ASN A 72 6.27 -10.43 -6.92
CA ASN A 72 6.14 -11.82 -7.36
C ASN A 72 4.69 -12.18 -7.77
N ASN A 73 4.02 -11.22 -8.44
CA ASN A 73 2.63 -11.32 -8.89
C ASN A 73 1.57 -11.35 -7.77
N VAL A 74 1.92 -11.01 -6.53
CA VAL A 74 0.98 -10.82 -5.41
C VAL A 74 0.77 -9.32 -5.19
N PRO A 75 -0.49 -8.84 -5.03
CA PRO A 75 -0.78 -7.44 -4.74
C PRO A 75 -0.15 -6.98 -3.43
N VAL A 76 0.45 -5.79 -3.43
CA VAL A 76 0.99 -5.13 -2.24
C VAL A 76 0.78 -3.62 -2.36
N GLU A 77 0.91 -2.91 -1.24
CA GLU A 77 0.98 -1.45 -1.24
C GLU A 77 2.41 -1.00 -0.95
N PHE A 78 2.92 -0.09 -1.79
CA PHE A 78 4.23 0.50 -1.62
C PHE A 78 4.10 1.88 -0.98
N LEU A 79 4.87 2.13 0.08
CA LEU A 79 5.18 3.47 0.53
C LEU A 79 6.56 3.84 0.01
N LEU A 80 6.65 4.89 -0.79
CA LEU A 80 7.93 5.33 -1.35
C LEU A 80 8.74 6.05 -0.27
N ASP A 81 9.94 5.53 -0.02
CA ASP A 81 10.84 6.03 1.02
C ASP A 81 12.26 6.17 0.46
N THR A 82 12.64 7.40 0.13
CA THR A 82 13.99 7.72 -0.37
C THR A 82 15.07 7.65 0.73
N GLY A 83 14.68 7.59 2.01
CA GLY A 83 15.59 7.41 3.14
C GLY A 83 15.99 5.95 3.37
N ALA A 84 15.21 4.99 2.88
CA ALA A 84 15.49 3.57 3.01
C ALA A 84 16.55 3.10 2.00
N THR A 85 17.54 2.34 2.45
CA THR A 85 18.60 1.80 1.57
C THR A 85 18.11 0.65 0.68
N ASP A 86 17.40 -0.31 1.29
CA ASP A 86 16.85 -1.50 0.63
C ASP A 86 15.32 -1.45 0.71
N VAL A 87 14.63 -2.20 -0.16
CA VAL A 87 13.17 -2.37 -0.03
C VAL A 87 12.88 -3.11 1.28
N ALA A 88 12.04 -2.56 2.14
CA ALA A 88 11.70 -3.19 3.42
C ALA A 88 10.34 -3.87 3.33
N VAL A 89 10.30 -5.18 3.58
CA VAL A 89 9.09 -6.00 3.51
C VAL A 89 8.75 -6.47 4.93
N PRO A 90 7.49 -6.35 5.40
CA PRO A 90 7.07 -6.93 6.67
C PRO A 90 7.37 -8.43 6.71
N LEU A 91 7.82 -8.96 7.85
CA LEU A 91 8.17 -10.38 8.00
C LEU A 91 7.04 -11.34 7.58
N ASP A 92 5.80 -11.00 7.92
CA ASP A 92 4.63 -11.81 7.60
C ASP A 92 4.37 -11.85 6.10
N LEU A 93 4.42 -10.69 5.46
CA LEU A 93 4.28 -10.57 4.01
C LEU A 93 5.44 -11.27 3.28
N ALA A 94 6.68 -11.13 3.76
CA ALA A 94 7.82 -11.83 3.17
C ALA A 94 7.65 -13.36 3.21
N ARG A 95 7.02 -13.91 4.26
CA ARG A 95 6.66 -15.33 4.33
C ARG A 95 5.54 -15.69 3.34
N GLN A 96 4.49 -14.88 3.25
CA GLN A 96 3.38 -15.10 2.30
C GLN A 96 3.85 -15.07 0.84
N LEU A 97 4.75 -14.15 0.53
CA LEU A 97 5.40 -14.00 -0.77
C LEU A 97 6.46 -15.07 -1.07
N ALA A 98 6.71 -15.99 -0.12
CA ALA A 98 7.75 -17.01 -0.16
C ALA A 98 9.14 -16.43 -0.51
N LEU A 99 9.45 -15.23 -0.01
CA LEU A 99 10.73 -14.59 -0.29
C LEU A 99 11.88 -15.37 0.37
N PRO A 100 13.00 -15.56 -0.34
CA PRO A 100 14.11 -16.37 0.15
C PRO A 100 14.78 -15.75 1.37
N LYS A 101 15.01 -16.57 2.40
CA LYS A 101 15.70 -16.13 3.61
C LYS A 101 17.21 -16.13 3.39
N GLY A 102 17.80 -14.93 3.36
CA GLY A 102 19.24 -14.75 3.32
C GLY A 102 19.84 -14.51 4.71
N VAL A 103 20.92 -13.72 4.73
CA VAL A 103 21.71 -13.46 5.94
C VAL A 103 20.88 -12.69 6.98
N PRO A 104 20.86 -13.13 8.26
CA PRO A 104 20.26 -12.38 9.35
C PRO A 104 20.89 -10.99 9.50
N VAL A 105 20.07 -9.99 9.82
CA VAL A 105 20.53 -8.62 10.06
C VAL A 105 19.85 -8.04 11.29
N THR A 106 20.59 -7.21 12.03
CA THR A 106 20.02 -6.39 13.10
C THR A 106 19.64 -5.04 12.53
N LEU A 107 18.40 -4.63 12.75
CA LEU A 107 17.82 -3.38 12.26
C LEU A 107 17.54 -2.47 13.44
N ASN A 108 17.81 -1.18 13.27
CA ASN A 108 17.38 -0.16 14.22
C ASN A 108 15.99 0.31 13.81
N THR A 109 15.00 0.03 14.65
CA THR A 109 13.61 0.45 14.44
C THR A 109 13.22 1.50 15.48
N ALA A 110 12.05 2.11 15.32
CA ALA A 110 11.52 3.05 16.32
C ALA A 110 11.33 2.40 17.70
N ASN A 111 11.07 1.09 17.74
CA ASN A 111 10.89 0.33 18.97
C ASN A 111 12.20 -0.30 19.50
N GLY A 112 13.35 0.12 18.98
CA GLY A 112 14.67 -0.41 19.32
C GLY A 112 15.22 -1.39 18.28
N GLN A 113 16.22 -2.19 18.69
CA GLN A 113 16.83 -3.17 17.79
C GLN A 113 15.90 -4.34 17.55
N ALA A 114 15.80 -4.75 16.28
CA ALA A 114 15.00 -5.90 15.89
C ALA A 114 15.73 -6.75 14.87
N GLN A 115 15.45 -8.05 14.87
CA GLN A 115 16.12 -9.01 13.98
C GLN A 115 15.29 -9.25 12.72
N GLY A 116 15.92 -9.04 11.56
CA GLY A 116 15.37 -9.32 10.24
C GLY A 116 16.31 -10.21 9.44
N TYR A 117 16.06 -10.31 8.14
CA TYR A 117 16.97 -11.00 7.22
C TYR A 117 17.00 -10.34 5.85
N ARG A 118 18.15 -10.38 5.19
CA ARG A 118 18.27 -9.97 3.78
C ARG A 118 17.51 -10.93 2.88
N THR A 119 16.89 -10.39 1.85
CA THR A 119 16.15 -11.16 0.84
C THR A 119 16.30 -10.49 -0.53
N HIS A 120 15.73 -11.10 -1.56
CA HIS A 120 15.57 -10.49 -2.87
C HIS A 120 14.14 -10.66 -3.38
N ILE A 121 13.71 -9.71 -4.20
CA ILE A 121 12.44 -9.72 -4.90
C ILE A 121 12.74 -9.99 -6.38
N ASP A 122 12.18 -11.07 -6.92
CA ASP A 122 12.40 -11.46 -8.32
C ASP A 122 11.75 -10.47 -9.27
N ARG A 123 10.52 -10.07 -8.96
CA ARG A 123 9.73 -9.13 -9.76
C ARG A 123 8.97 -8.17 -8.85
N LEU A 124 9.32 -6.89 -8.94
CA LEU A 124 8.60 -5.78 -8.35
C LEU A 124 7.94 -4.99 -9.48
N GLN A 125 6.63 -4.79 -9.41
CA GLN A 125 5.86 -4.10 -10.43
C GLN A 125 5.06 -2.95 -9.83
N LEU A 126 5.13 -1.79 -10.49
CA LEU A 126 4.39 -0.58 -10.16
C LEU A 126 3.83 0.00 -11.46
N GLY A 127 2.51 -0.12 -11.67
CA GLY A 127 1.94 0.13 -12.99
C GLY A 127 2.57 -0.78 -14.06
N ALA A 128 3.05 -0.18 -15.15
CA ALA A 128 3.80 -0.85 -16.21
C ALA A 128 5.31 -0.96 -15.92
N ILE A 129 5.85 -0.25 -14.91
CA ILE A 129 7.25 -0.37 -14.51
C ILE A 129 7.48 -1.74 -13.88
N VAL A 130 8.50 -2.46 -14.38
CA VAL A 130 8.89 -3.77 -13.85
C VAL A 130 10.37 -3.76 -13.50
N LEU A 131 10.66 -3.89 -12.22
CA LEU A 131 12.01 -4.06 -11.69
C LEU A 131 12.25 -5.52 -11.34
N ARG A 132 13.41 -6.04 -11.74
CA ARG A 132 13.83 -7.42 -11.46
C ARG A 132 15.01 -7.45 -10.51
N ASN A 133 15.12 -8.54 -9.75
CA ASN A 133 16.21 -8.78 -8.82
C ASN A 133 16.49 -7.55 -7.94
N VAL A 134 15.49 -7.16 -7.16
CA VAL A 134 15.54 -6.01 -6.26
C VAL A 134 15.97 -6.52 -4.89
N ARG A 135 17.03 -5.92 -4.34
CA ARG A 135 17.47 -6.25 -2.98
C ARG A 135 16.42 -5.78 -1.98
N ALA A 136 16.18 -6.60 -0.97
CA ALA A 136 15.21 -6.27 0.06
C ALA A 136 15.67 -6.77 1.43
N VAL A 137 15.01 -6.29 2.46
CA VAL A 137 15.15 -6.77 3.84
C VAL A 137 13.77 -7.11 4.36
N ALA A 138 13.64 -8.29 4.96
CA ALA A 138 12.45 -8.65 5.70
C ALA A 138 12.62 -8.19 7.15
N ALA A 139 11.73 -7.33 7.64
CA ALA A 139 11.87 -6.64 8.92
C ALA A 139 10.60 -6.75 9.78
N PRO A 140 10.73 -6.91 11.11
CA PRO A 140 9.62 -6.75 12.05
C PRO A 140 9.29 -5.27 12.27
N GLY A 141 8.12 -4.98 12.84
CA GLY A 141 7.73 -3.62 13.24
C GLY A 141 7.38 -2.69 12.08
N LEU A 142 7.17 -3.25 10.89
CA LEU A 142 6.44 -2.59 9.80
C LEU A 142 4.97 -2.93 10.00
N ASP A 143 4.14 -1.92 10.20
CA ASP A 143 2.71 -2.11 10.43
C ASP A 143 1.98 -2.43 9.13
N GLY A 144 1.13 -3.46 9.16
CA GLY A 144 0.27 -3.87 8.05
C GLY A 144 1.00 -4.61 6.91
N GLU A 145 0.42 -4.50 5.71
CA GLU A 145 0.92 -5.15 4.47
C GLU A 145 1.71 -4.17 3.59
N GLN A 146 2.13 -3.02 4.14
CA GLN A 146 2.81 -1.98 3.39
C GLN A 146 4.31 -2.28 3.26
N VAL A 147 4.81 -2.16 2.03
CA VAL A 147 6.22 -2.36 1.68
C VAL A 147 6.89 -1.01 1.50
N LEU A 148 8.03 -0.78 2.17
CA LEU A 148 8.80 0.44 1.96
C LEU A 148 9.64 0.31 0.69
N LEU A 149 9.37 1.13 -0.32
CA LEU A 149 10.10 1.15 -1.57
C LEU A 149 11.35 2.02 -1.44
N GLY A 150 12.44 1.39 -1.01
CA GLY A 150 13.73 2.05 -0.81
C GLY A 150 14.59 2.22 -2.05
N MET A 151 15.78 2.79 -1.85
CA MET A 151 16.75 3.15 -2.90
C MET A 151 17.25 1.97 -3.73
N SER A 152 17.26 0.74 -3.22
CA SER A 152 17.56 -0.47 -4.01
C SER A 152 16.64 -0.68 -5.22
N ALA A 153 15.41 -0.16 -5.16
CA ALA A 153 14.46 -0.08 -6.27
C ALA A 153 14.54 1.29 -6.95
N LEU A 154 14.43 2.38 -6.18
CA LEU A 154 14.32 3.74 -6.72
C LEU A 154 15.54 4.17 -7.56
N LYS A 155 16.74 3.71 -7.24
CA LYS A 155 17.96 4.03 -8.03
C LYS A 155 17.94 3.44 -9.45
N LYS A 156 17.04 2.47 -9.72
CA LYS A 156 16.85 1.89 -11.06
C LYS A 156 15.90 2.71 -11.92
N LEU A 157 15.36 3.80 -11.36
CA LEU A 157 14.39 4.70 -11.97
C LEU A 157 14.94 6.11 -11.94
N GLU A 158 14.57 6.90 -12.93
CA GLU A 158 14.60 8.35 -12.80
C GLU A 158 13.35 8.77 -12.01
N PHE A 159 13.49 9.71 -11.09
CA PHE A 159 12.32 10.23 -10.39
C PHE A 159 12.41 11.74 -10.19
N THR A 160 11.25 12.40 -10.25
CA THR A 160 11.11 13.83 -9.98
C THR A 160 9.90 14.06 -9.10
N GLN A 161 10.06 14.84 -8.05
CA GLN A 161 8.97 15.22 -7.15
C GLN A 161 8.73 16.73 -7.23
N ARG A 162 7.48 17.12 -7.53
CA ARG A 162 7.07 18.53 -7.60
C ARG A 162 5.59 18.68 -7.28
N GLY A 163 5.26 19.62 -6.38
CA GLY A 163 3.87 20.02 -6.12
C GLY A 163 2.94 18.86 -5.75
N GLY A 164 3.39 17.96 -4.86
CA GLY A 164 2.60 16.79 -4.44
C GLY A 164 2.45 15.70 -5.51
N THR A 165 3.22 15.77 -6.60
CA THR A 165 3.29 14.74 -7.62
C THR A 165 4.69 14.15 -7.67
N MET A 166 4.80 12.83 -7.85
CA MET A 166 6.04 12.14 -8.17
C MET A 166 5.92 11.50 -9.55
N LEU A 167 6.87 11.77 -10.43
CA LEU A 167 7.05 11.07 -11.68
C LEU A 167 8.16 10.04 -11.47
N LEU A 168 7.89 8.79 -11.82
CA LEU A 168 8.85 7.70 -11.89
C LEU A 168 9.00 7.31 -13.37
N ARG A 169 10.24 7.19 -13.84
CA ARG A 169 10.55 6.83 -15.21
C ARG A 169 11.51 5.64 -15.24
N GLN A 170 11.12 4.62 -16.00
CA GLN A 170 11.97 3.49 -16.35
C GLN A 170 12.37 3.59 -17.81
N THR A 171 13.67 3.69 -18.09
CA THR A 171 14.20 3.60 -19.45
C THR A 171 14.20 2.14 -19.91
N THR A 172 13.69 1.86 -21.12
CA THR A 172 13.53 0.51 -21.69
C THR A 172 14.52 0.21 -22.81
N ASN A 173 15.72 0.80 -22.74
CA ASN A 173 16.81 0.60 -23.70
C ASN A 173 17.26 -0.87 -23.79
#